data_AF-A0A1Z9Q2U8-F1
#
_entry.id   AF-A0A1Z9Q2U8-F1
#
_cell.length_a   1.000
_cell.length_b   1.000
_cell.length_c   1.000
_cell.angle_alpha   90.00
_cell.angle_beta   90.00
_cell.angle_gamma   90.00
#
_symmetry.space_group_name_H-M   'P 1'
#
loop_
_entity.id
_entity.type
_entity.pdbx_description
1 polymer ?
#
loop_
_entity_poly.entity_id
_entity_poly.type
_entity_poly.pdbx_seq_one_letter_code
_entity_poly.pdbx_strand_id
1 'polypeptide(L)'
;MVNIGKQKAVIRPRYIKSGTKIKSNYLTDDAQLTKAREILGSTKKVKLWFCPKKRKAPVLGGEFGPQLIATKRWPKSYIKAIMQSMREVSALTDLKIKKVNKRDKSTHQLFHDENINLNNGIKYFGLTIHNSKKRNVGGNWEIFLNNSELESRDQFIYTALHEIGHTLGLEHPHSDSDGDFYRNTSAQNSASPSQTIMSYATPNWNTYPTQYQANDLNAIIHAWGKKSSKHKLNSIITEPIVPSLNLNDKIINAKLNNKRIIIDGKASPNAVIRAKIWTNAFKDRQASNQGDWTLVIKPEDLTKAKVGANYTLYIEQMDTAGIITRAEPHTINFI
;
A
#
# COMPACT_ATOMS: atom_id res chain seq x y z
N MET A 1 -1.62 46.30 19.36
CA MET A 1 -1.08 46.18 17.99
C MET A 1 0.30 45.56 18.07
N VAL A 2 0.42 44.26 17.77
CA VAL A 2 1.70 43.54 17.75
C VAL A 2 1.93 43.08 16.32
N ASN A 3 3.03 43.58 15.76
CA ASN A 3 3.48 43.31 14.41
C ASN A 3 4.13 41.92 14.38
N ILE A 4 3.44 40.93 13.82
CA ILE A 4 3.98 39.57 13.63
C ILE A 4 4.51 39.49 12.21
N GLY A 5 5.83 39.64 12.09
CA GLY A 5 6.55 39.53 10.82
C GLY A 5 6.28 38.20 10.13
N LYS A 6 5.96 38.26 8.83
CA LYS A 6 5.82 37.09 7.96
C LYS A 6 7.17 36.38 7.80
N GLN A 7 7.51 35.47 8.70
CA GLN A 7 8.46 34.41 8.37
C GLN A 7 7.76 33.40 7.48
N LYS A 8 8.07 33.42 6.17
CA LYS A 8 7.79 32.29 5.28
C LYS A 8 8.60 31.11 5.81
N ALA A 9 7.94 30.20 6.53
CA ALA A 9 8.50 28.90 6.82
C ALA A 9 8.79 28.21 5.48
N VAL A 10 10.07 28.09 5.13
CA VAL A 10 10.52 27.20 4.07
C VAL A 10 10.34 25.79 4.63
N ILE A 11 9.18 25.19 4.37
CA ILE A 11 8.95 23.77 4.62
C ILE A 11 9.86 23.03 3.64
N ARG A 12 11.07 22.68 4.09
CA ARG A 12 11.92 21.72 3.37
C ARG A 12 11.28 20.35 3.55
N PRO A 13 10.84 19.66 2.48
CA PRO A 13 10.37 18.30 2.61
C PRO A 13 11.49 17.45 3.22
N ARG A 14 11.28 16.88 4.41
CA ARG A 14 12.17 15.82 4.91
C ARG A 14 12.02 14.63 3.98
N TYR A 15 13.08 14.33 3.26
CA TYR A 15 13.18 13.23 2.32
C TYR A 15 12.93 11.90 3.05
N ILE A 16 11.82 11.23 2.73
CA ILE A 16 11.57 9.86 3.17
C ILE A 16 12.34 8.93 2.23
N LYS A 17 13.42 8.30 2.73
CA LYS A 17 14.01 7.12 2.08
C LYS A 17 12.98 5.99 2.08
N SER A 18 12.37 5.70 0.94
CA SER A 18 11.59 4.46 0.76
C SER A 18 12.55 3.27 0.69
N GLY A 19 12.16 2.13 1.25
CA GLY A 19 13.08 1.02 1.56
C GLY A 19 13.55 1.02 3.02
N THR A 20 13.02 1.94 3.84
CA THR A 20 13.18 1.80 5.29
C THR A 20 12.40 0.57 5.74
N LYS A 21 13.13 -0.48 6.11
CA LYS A 21 12.62 -1.64 6.82
C LYS A 21 11.86 -1.16 8.06
N ILE A 22 10.55 -1.42 8.10
CA ILE A 22 9.76 -1.23 9.32
C ILE A 22 9.96 -2.49 10.16
N LYS A 23 10.32 -2.33 11.43
CA LYS A 23 10.39 -3.50 12.32
C LYS A 23 9.00 -4.09 12.46
N SER A 24 8.89 -5.41 12.45
CA SER A 24 7.59 -6.11 12.46
C SER A 24 6.72 -5.74 13.65
N ASN A 25 7.32 -5.45 14.82
CA ASN A 25 6.57 -5.06 16.02
C ASN A 25 5.78 -3.76 15.80
N TYR A 26 6.30 -2.79 15.05
CA TYR A 26 5.55 -1.55 14.69
C TYR A 26 4.37 -1.77 13.74
N LEU A 27 4.10 -3.01 13.35
CA LEU A 27 3.02 -3.39 12.44
C LEU A 27 2.22 -4.56 13.02
N THR A 28 2.41 -4.93 14.28
CA THR A 28 1.71 -6.06 14.90
C THR A 28 1.30 -5.75 16.33
N ASP A 29 0.01 -5.82 16.58
CA ASP A 29 -0.56 -5.65 17.92
C ASP A 29 -0.82 -7.02 18.57
N ASP A 30 -0.30 -7.22 19.78
CA ASP A 30 -0.45 -8.46 20.54
C ASP A 30 -1.92 -8.76 20.88
N ALA A 31 -2.76 -7.74 21.09
CA ALA A 31 -4.18 -7.93 21.36
C ALA A 31 -4.94 -8.43 20.13
N GLN A 32 -4.67 -7.88 18.94
CA GLN A 32 -5.20 -8.37 17.67
C GLN A 32 -4.68 -9.77 17.34
N LEU A 33 -3.40 -10.04 17.56
CA LEU A 33 -2.82 -11.38 17.36
C LEU A 33 -3.46 -12.41 18.27
N THR A 34 -3.74 -12.07 19.52
CA THR A 34 -4.44 -12.95 20.46
C THR A 34 -5.82 -13.33 19.92
N LYS A 35 -6.64 -12.35 19.52
CA LYS A 35 -7.96 -12.58 18.91
C LYS A 35 -7.87 -13.41 17.63
N ALA A 36 -6.90 -13.12 16.76
CA ALA A 36 -6.69 -13.85 15.52
C ALA A 36 -6.33 -15.33 15.78
N ARG A 37 -5.46 -15.60 16.76
CA ARG A 37 -5.07 -16.95 17.18
C ARG A 37 -6.24 -17.70 17.81
N GLU A 38 -7.10 -17.04 18.59
CA GLU A 38 -8.29 -17.65 19.17
C GLU A 38 -9.32 -18.13 18.13
N ILE A 39 -9.51 -17.35 17.05
CA ILE A 39 -10.42 -17.68 15.95
C ILE A 39 -9.85 -18.78 15.07
N LEU A 40 -8.57 -18.67 14.69
CA LEU A 40 -7.95 -19.63 13.76
C LEU A 40 -7.58 -20.95 14.46
N GLY A 41 -7.33 -20.88 15.77
CA GLY A 41 -6.89 -21.98 16.61
C GLY A 41 -5.63 -22.66 16.08
N SER A 42 -5.41 -23.90 16.51
CA SER A 42 -4.31 -24.74 16.04
C SER A 42 -4.36 -25.03 14.53
N THR A 43 -5.52 -24.84 13.89
CA THR A 43 -5.67 -25.16 12.47
C THR A 43 -5.01 -24.14 11.54
N LYS A 44 -4.80 -22.90 12.02
CA LYS A 44 -4.29 -21.77 11.23
C LYS A 44 -5.02 -21.59 9.88
N LYS A 45 -6.32 -21.94 9.80
CA LYS A 45 -7.11 -21.95 8.55
C LYS A 45 -7.92 -20.67 8.40
N VAL A 46 -7.46 -19.76 7.55
CA VAL A 46 -8.22 -18.57 7.14
C VAL A 46 -9.24 -18.98 6.06
N LYS A 47 -10.52 -18.96 6.42
CA LYS A 47 -11.64 -19.28 5.53
C LYS A 47 -12.41 -18.01 5.22
N LEU A 48 -12.21 -17.47 4.01
CA LEU A 48 -12.81 -16.22 3.53
C LEU A 48 -14.16 -16.52 2.86
N TRP A 49 -15.23 -15.94 3.36
CA TRP A 49 -16.54 -15.92 2.71
C TRP A 49 -16.88 -14.50 2.28
N PHE A 50 -17.28 -14.33 1.03
CA PHE A 50 -17.69 -13.04 0.47
C PHE A 50 -19.20 -13.05 0.29
N CYS A 51 -19.91 -12.07 0.85
CA CYS A 51 -21.36 -11.97 0.70
C CYS A 51 -21.75 -11.94 -0.79
N PRO A 52 -22.50 -12.94 -1.31
CA PRO A 52 -22.52 -13.21 -2.75
C PRO A 52 -23.48 -12.32 -3.55
N LYS A 53 -24.39 -11.59 -2.90
CA LYS A 53 -25.52 -10.92 -3.56
C LYS A 53 -25.84 -9.57 -2.94
N LYS A 54 -26.48 -8.71 -3.74
CA LYS A 54 -27.14 -7.51 -3.22
C LYS A 54 -28.34 -7.94 -2.37
N ARG A 55 -28.37 -7.59 -1.08
CA ARG A 55 -29.45 -7.96 -0.16
C ARG A 55 -29.34 -7.19 1.15
N LYS A 56 -30.41 -7.22 1.95
CA LYS A 56 -30.29 -7.00 3.39
C LYS A 56 -29.63 -8.22 4.04
N ALA A 57 -28.54 -8.03 4.77
CA ALA A 57 -27.76 -9.10 5.39
C ALA A 57 -27.66 -8.88 6.91
N PRO A 58 -28.07 -9.85 7.74
CA PRO A 58 -27.90 -9.73 9.18
C PRO A 58 -26.42 -9.92 9.52
N VAL A 59 -25.87 -9.07 10.37
CA VAL A 59 -24.51 -9.15 10.88
C VAL A 59 -24.52 -9.13 12.39
N LEU A 60 -23.48 -9.70 13.00
CA LEU A 60 -23.37 -9.78 14.46
C LEU A 60 -22.91 -8.44 15.05
N GLY A 61 -22.06 -7.71 14.31
CA GLY A 61 -21.64 -6.34 14.62
C GLY A 61 -20.76 -6.19 15.87
N GLY A 62 -20.32 -7.31 16.48
CA GLY A 62 -19.41 -7.31 17.63
C GLY A 62 -19.86 -6.38 18.75
N GLU A 63 -19.00 -5.43 19.09
CA GLU A 63 -19.25 -4.43 20.14
C GLU A 63 -20.39 -3.45 19.80
N PHE A 64 -20.68 -3.23 18.51
CA PHE A 64 -21.78 -2.37 18.05
C PHE A 64 -23.14 -3.10 18.03
N GLY A 65 -23.12 -4.42 18.24
CA GLY A 65 -24.31 -5.26 18.30
C GLY A 65 -24.92 -5.62 16.94
N PRO A 66 -25.89 -6.55 16.93
CA PRO A 66 -26.44 -7.07 15.69
C PRO A 66 -27.23 -6.03 14.89
N GLN A 67 -27.03 -6.03 13.58
CA GLN A 67 -27.70 -5.09 12.68
C GLN A 67 -28.02 -5.72 11.33
N LEU A 68 -28.91 -5.07 10.58
CA LEU A 68 -29.26 -5.46 9.22
C LEU A 68 -28.67 -4.44 8.25
N ILE A 69 -27.62 -4.82 7.54
CA ILE A 69 -26.94 -3.94 6.57
C ILE A 69 -27.44 -4.19 5.15
N ALA A 70 -27.29 -3.20 4.27
CA ALA A 70 -27.54 -3.36 2.85
C ALA A 70 -26.22 -3.70 2.15
N THR A 71 -26.09 -4.90 1.59
CA THR A 71 -24.87 -5.31 0.90
C THR A 71 -25.02 -5.17 -0.60
N LYS A 72 -23.90 -4.95 -1.29
CA LYS A 72 -23.75 -5.11 -2.73
C LYS A 72 -23.06 -6.44 -3.08
N ARG A 73 -23.15 -6.81 -4.36
CA ARG A 73 -22.41 -7.97 -4.89
C ARG A 73 -20.93 -7.60 -5.04
N TRP A 74 -20.05 -8.49 -4.60
CA TRP A 74 -18.61 -8.37 -4.86
C TRP A 74 -18.27 -8.62 -6.34
N PRO A 75 -17.52 -7.72 -7.00
CA PRO A 75 -17.00 -7.99 -8.34
C PRO A 75 -16.06 -9.21 -8.34
N LYS A 76 -16.22 -10.11 -9.31
CA LYS A 76 -15.40 -11.34 -9.40
C LYS A 76 -13.90 -11.03 -9.54
N SER A 77 -13.57 -9.97 -10.29
CA SER A 77 -12.19 -9.51 -10.50
C SER A 77 -11.54 -9.03 -9.20
N TYR A 78 -12.31 -8.43 -8.29
CA TYR A 78 -11.81 -7.91 -7.02
C TYR A 78 -11.52 -9.06 -6.06
N ILE A 79 -12.45 -10.02 -5.96
CA ILE A 79 -12.23 -11.27 -5.22
C ILE A 79 -10.97 -11.98 -5.75
N LYS A 80 -10.79 -12.05 -7.08
CA LYS A 80 -9.61 -12.69 -7.67
C LYS A 80 -8.31 -12.02 -7.22
N ALA A 81 -8.26 -10.68 -7.21
CA ALA A 81 -7.09 -9.91 -6.79
C ALA A 81 -6.79 -10.07 -5.29
N ILE A 82 -7.81 -9.95 -4.44
CA ILE A 82 -7.68 -10.17 -2.98
C ILE A 82 -7.17 -11.60 -2.72
N MET A 83 -7.80 -12.60 -3.33
CA MET A 83 -7.37 -13.99 -3.19
C MET A 83 -5.97 -14.25 -3.74
N GLN A 84 -5.48 -13.46 -4.70
CA GLN A 84 -4.11 -13.58 -5.19
C GLN A 84 -3.11 -13.12 -4.13
N SER A 85 -3.31 -11.95 -3.53
CA SER A 85 -2.50 -11.46 -2.40
C SER A 85 -2.55 -12.43 -1.21
N MET A 86 -3.72 -12.98 -0.90
CA MET A 86 -3.85 -13.97 0.18
C MET A 86 -3.16 -15.31 -0.12
N ARG A 87 -3.01 -15.72 -1.39
CA ARG A 87 -2.24 -16.93 -1.73
C ARG A 87 -0.75 -16.74 -1.45
N GLU A 88 -0.23 -15.53 -1.67
CA GLU A 88 1.15 -15.19 -1.34
C GLU A 88 1.41 -15.32 0.16
N VAL A 89 0.52 -14.78 0.99
CA VAL A 89 0.57 -14.98 2.45
C VAL A 89 0.59 -16.47 2.81
N SER A 90 -0.26 -17.30 2.19
CA SER A 90 -0.33 -18.74 2.46
C SER A 90 0.89 -19.52 1.93
N ALA A 91 1.60 -18.96 0.94
CA ALA A 91 2.83 -19.53 0.42
C ALA A 91 4.02 -19.25 1.36
N LEU A 92 4.03 -18.08 2.01
CA LEU A 92 5.13 -17.61 2.86
C LEU A 92 5.01 -18.04 4.32
N THR A 93 3.79 -18.34 4.78
CA THR A 93 3.50 -18.60 6.21
C THR A 93 2.84 -19.96 6.45
N ASP A 94 2.69 -20.33 7.72
CA ASP A 94 1.93 -21.51 8.13
C ASP A 94 0.41 -21.38 7.94
N LEU A 95 -0.09 -20.21 7.56
CA LEU A 95 -1.50 -19.98 7.33
C LEU A 95 -2.02 -20.77 6.13
N LYS A 96 -3.18 -21.40 6.30
CA LYS A 96 -3.89 -22.14 5.25
C LYS A 96 -5.09 -21.34 4.78
N ILE A 97 -4.91 -20.59 3.69
CA ILE A 97 -5.93 -19.62 3.24
C ILE A 97 -6.79 -20.23 2.13
N LYS A 98 -8.11 -20.13 2.26
CA LYS A 98 -9.06 -20.56 1.23
C LYS A 98 -10.33 -19.73 1.21
N LYS A 99 -10.93 -19.63 0.03
CA LYS A 99 -12.30 -19.16 -0.13
C LYS A 99 -13.29 -20.27 0.23
N VAL A 100 -14.40 -19.93 0.89
CA VAL A 100 -15.52 -20.83 1.16
C VAL A 100 -16.83 -20.22 0.65
N ASN A 101 -17.79 -21.07 0.32
CA ASN A 101 -19.08 -20.64 -0.26
C ASN A 101 -20.22 -20.51 0.76
N LYS A 102 -20.01 -20.98 1.99
CA LYS A 102 -21.00 -20.88 3.08
C LYS A 102 -20.46 -20.02 4.23
N ARG A 103 -21.31 -19.14 4.75
CA ARG A 103 -20.97 -18.16 5.82
C ARG A 103 -20.61 -18.84 7.14
N ASP A 104 -21.40 -19.82 7.55
CA ASP A 104 -21.22 -20.64 8.76
C ASP A 104 -19.91 -21.45 8.76
N LYS A 105 -19.35 -21.74 7.59
CA LYS A 105 -18.05 -22.42 7.43
C LYS A 105 -16.86 -21.47 7.39
N SER A 106 -17.08 -20.16 7.52
CA SER A 106 -16.03 -19.15 7.40
C SER A 106 -15.52 -18.69 8.77
N THR A 107 -14.27 -18.24 8.78
CA THR A 107 -13.67 -17.52 9.92
C THR A 107 -13.70 -16.01 9.71
N HIS A 108 -13.86 -15.61 8.44
CA HIS A 108 -13.78 -14.24 7.97
C HIS A 108 -14.96 -14.02 7.00
N GLN A 109 -15.84 -13.11 7.37
CA GLN A 109 -17.08 -12.81 6.65
C GLN A 109 -16.97 -11.41 6.08
N LEU A 110 -16.87 -11.31 4.76
CA LEU A 110 -16.64 -10.06 4.06
C LEU A 110 -17.92 -9.52 3.44
N PHE A 111 -18.27 -8.30 3.80
CA PHE A 111 -19.44 -7.56 3.37
C PHE A 111 -18.99 -6.36 2.55
N HIS A 112 -19.55 -6.24 1.35
CA HIS A 112 -19.46 -5.02 0.55
C HIS A 112 -20.70 -4.22 0.93
N ASP A 113 -20.56 -3.35 1.93
CA ASP A 113 -21.65 -2.58 2.51
C ASP A 113 -22.00 -1.39 1.61
N GLU A 114 -23.28 -1.01 1.55
CA GLU A 114 -23.69 0.20 0.85
C GLU A 114 -23.19 1.46 1.58
N ASN A 115 -23.22 1.45 2.91
CA ASN A 115 -22.69 2.52 3.77
C ASN A 115 -22.40 1.97 5.18
N ILE A 116 -21.22 2.29 5.73
CA ILE A 116 -20.90 2.00 7.12
C ILE A 116 -21.31 3.23 7.96
N ASN A 117 -22.37 3.10 8.75
CA ASN A 117 -22.84 4.17 9.64
C ASN A 117 -22.86 3.69 11.09
N LEU A 118 -21.98 4.27 11.92
CA LEU A 118 -21.90 4.02 13.36
C LEU A 118 -22.49 5.16 14.20
N ASN A 119 -23.24 6.08 13.56
CA ASN A 119 -23.90 7.24 14.18
C ASN A 119 -22.96 8.18 14.96
N ASN A 120 -21.69 8.22 14.59
CA ASN A 120 -20.66 9.09 15.21
C ASN A 120 -20.17 10.20 14.27
N GLY A 121 -20.79 10.36 13.10
CA GLY A 121 -20.41 11.36 12.10
C GLY A 121 -19.09 11.08 11.37
N ILE A 122 -18.40 9.97 11.68
CA ILE A 122 -17.15 9.57 11.03
C ILE A 122 -17.47 8.76 9.78
N LYS A 123 -16.73 9.05 8.69
CA LYS A 123 -16.75 8.26 7.46
C LYS A 123 -15.73 7.13 7.54
N TYR A 124 -16.17 5.92 7.25
CA TYR A 124 -15.32 4.72 7.24
C TYR A 124 -15.21 4.20 5.81
N PHE A 125 -13.99 3.90 5.36
CA PHE A 125 -13.75 3.19 4.09
C PHE A 125 -13.88 1.67 4.28
N GLY A 126 -13.43 1.19 5.43
CA GLY A 126 -13.48 -0.19 5.86
C GLY A 126 -13.67 -0.27 7.37
N LEU A 127 -14.10 -1.44 7.84
CA LEU A 127 -14.22 -1.73 9.26
C LEU A 127 -14.05 -3.23 9.50
N THR A 128 -13.24 -3.58 10.48
CA THR A 128 -13.01 -4.97 10.91
C THR A 128 -13.49 -5.15 12.34
N ILE A 129 -14.40 -6.11 12.53
CA ILE A 129 -15.01 -6.38 13.82
C ILE A 129 -14.78 -7.85 14.22
N HIS A 130 -14.38 -8.02 15.48
CA HIS A 130 -14.29 -9.32 16.12
C HIS A 130 -15.62 -9.73 16.75
N ASN A 131 -16.10 -10.92 16.45
CA ASN A 131 -17.20 -11.57 17.16
C ASN A 131 -16.64 -12.66 18.08
N SER A 132 -16.58 -12.36 19.38
CA SER A 132 -16.13 -13.29 20.41
C SER A 132 -16.98 -14.55 20.48
N LYS A 133 -16.36 -15.67 20.89
CA LYS A 133 -17.06 -16.92 21.18
C LYS A 133 -18.15 -16.70 22.24
N LYS A 134 -19.42 -16.83 21.87
CA LYS A 134 -20.48 -17.17 22.85
C LYS A 134 -20.49 -18.70 23.00
N ARG A 135 -20.82 -19.23 24.19
CA ARG A 135 -20.85 -20.68 24.47
C ARG A 135 -21.45 -21.43 23.26
N ASN A 136 -20.67 -22.34 22.67
CA ASN A 136 -21.01 -23.21 21.53
C ASN A 136 -21.04 -22.62 20.10
N VAL A 137 -20.69 -21.34 19.89
CA VAL A 137 -20.49 -20.78 18.53
C VAL A 137 -19.05 -20.27 18.43
N GLY A 138 -18.26 -20.85 17.52
CA GLY A 138 -16.89 -20.37 17.25
C GLY A 138 -16.88 -18.89 16.87
N GLY A 139 -15.85 -18.16 17.31
CA GLY A 139 -15.68 -16.75 16.97
C GLY A 139 -15.41 -16.54 15.48
N ASN A 140 -15.64 -15.33 14.99
CA ASN A 140 -15.36 -14.96 13.60
C ASN A 140 -15.01 -13.47 13.49
N TRP A 141 -14.45 -13.11 12.34
CA TRP A 141 -14.29 -11.72 11.92
C TRP A 141 -15.39 -11.35 10.93
N GLU A 142 -16.02 -10.19 11.13
CA GLU A 142 -16.84 -9.52 10.12
C GLU A 142 -16.07 -8.31 9.60
N ILE A 143 -15.90 -8.25 8.28
CA ILE A 143 -15.17 -7.19 7.57
C ILE A 143 -16.15 -6.48 6.66
N PHE A 144 -16.22 -5.16 6.76
CA PHE A 144 -17.14 -4.31 6.02
C PHE A 144 -16.33 -3.36 5.15
N LEU A 145 -16.67 -3.25 3.86
CA LEU A 145 -16.12 -2.25 2.96
C LEU A 145 -17.23 -1.30 2.52
N ASN A 146 -16.99 -0.01 2.66
CA ASN A 146 -17.97 1.02 2.35
C ASN A 146 -17.97 1.35 0.86
N ASN A 147 -18.98 0.91 0.12
CA ASN A 147 -19.09 1.21 -1.30
C ASN A 147 -19.15 2.72 -1.58
N SER A 148 -19.82 3.52 -0.74
CA SER A 148 -20.06 4.93 -1.07
C SER A 148 -18.80 5.80 -1.01
N GLU A 149 -17.75 5.33 -0.33
CA GLU A 149 -16.52 6.09 -0.12
C GLU A 149 -15.34 5.57 -0.96
N LEU A 150 -15.46 4.39 -1.60
CA LEU A 150 -14.37 3.79 -2.38
C LEU A 150 -14.49 4.17 -3.86
N GLU A 151 -13.57 5.01 -4.32
CA GLU A 151 -13.64 5.69 -5.63
C GLU A 151 -13.06 4.86 -6.78
N SER A 152 -12.14 3.94 -6.47
CA SER A 152 -11.44 3.14 -7.47
C SER A 152 -11.37 1.66 -7.11
N ARG A 153 -11.13 0.83 -8.13
CA ARG A 153 -10.87 -0.60 -7.96
C ARG A 153 -9.69 -0.86 -7.02
N ASP A 154 -8.61 -0.10 -7.17
CA ASP A 154 -7.36 -0.38 -6.47
C ASP A 154 -7.46 0.08 -5.01
N GLN A 155 -8.09 1.23 -4.75
CA GLN A 155 -8.46 1.64 -3.40
C GLN A 155 -9.36 0.59 -2.73
N PHE A 156 -10.34 0.05 -3.46
CA PHE A 156 -11.20 -0.99 -2.92
C PHE A 156 -10.41 -2.25 -2.51
N ILE A 157 -9.50 -2.72 -3.37
CA ILE A 157 -8.67 -3.91 -3.07
C ILE A 157 -7.71 -3.61 -1.91
N TYR A 158 -7.12 -2.41 -1.88
CA TYR A 158 -6.26 -1.95 -0.80
C TYR A 158 -7.00 -1.97 0.54
N THR A 159 -8.18 -1.35 0.62
CA THR A 159 -8.99 -1.35 1.85
C THR A 159 -9.41 -2.76 2.22
N ALA A 160 -9.77 -3.61 1.26
CA ALA A 160 -10.08 -5.02 1.54
C ALA A 160 -8.91 -5.76 2.19
N LEU A 161 -7.70 -5.57 1.66
CA LEU A 161 -6.49 -6.18 2.21
C LEU A 161 -6.11 -5.56 3.56
N HIS A 162 -6.31 -4.27 3.74
CA HIS A 162 -6.11 -3.55 5.00
C HIS A 162 -6.94 -4.16 6.13
N GLU A 163 -8.24 -4.29 5.90
CA GLU A 163 -9.14 -4.88 6.88
C GLU A 163 -8.82 -6.36 7.14
N ILE A 164 -8.44 -7.13 6.12
CA ILE A 164 -7.95 -8.50 6.32
C ILE A 164 -6.61 -8.50 7.08
N GLY A 165 -5.77 -7.49 6.92
CA GLY A 165 -4.50 -7.35 7.64
C GLY A 165 -4.72 -7.33 9.15
N HIS A 166 -5.70 -6.55 9.61
CA HIS A 166 -6.12 -6.53 11.03
C HIS A 166 -6.49 -7.91 11.55
N THR A 167 -7.21 -8.72 10.77
CA THR A 167 -7.58 -10.07 11.21
C THR A 167 -6.42 -11.07 11.23
N LEU A 168 -5.27 -10.71 10.64
CA LEU A 168 -4.01 -11.42 10.72
C LEU A 168 -3.10 -10.88 11.83
N GLY A 169 -3.55 -9.87 12.59
CA GLY A 169 -2.81 -9.25 13.69
C GLY A 169 -1.95 -8.06 13.27
N LEU A 170 -2.16 -7.52 12.06
CA LEU A 170 -1.48 -6.29 11.67
C LEU A 170 -2.17 -5.07 12.26
N GLU A 171 -1.40 -4.04 12.59
CA GLU A 171 -1.94 -2.76 13.06
C GLU A 171 -1.49 -1.59 12.21
N HIS A 172 -2.01 -0.40 12.52
CA HIS A 172 -1.56 0.80 11.83
C HIS A 172 -0.18 1.23 12.32
N PRO A 173 0.73 1.62 11.43
CA PRO A 173 2.08 2.06 11.79
C PRO A 173 2.13 3.36 12.61
N HIS A 174 1.00 4.05 12.75
CA HIS A 174 0.87 5.28 13.52
C HIS A 174 0.10 5.07 14.83
N SER A 175 -0.49 3.88 15.04
CA SER A 175 -1.13 3.55 16.30
C SER A 175 -0.06 3.53 17.38
N ASP A 176 -0.34 4.11 18.55
CA ASP A 176 0.48 4.02 19.76
C ASP A 176 -0.24 3.27 20.90
N SER A 177 -1.29 2.53 20.54
CA SER A 177 -2.18 1.84 21.48
C SER A 177 -1.49 0.81 22.38
N ASP A 178 -0.41 0.22 21.89
CA ASP A 178 0.42 -0.76 22.62
C ASP A 178 1.75 -0.16 23.12
N GLY A 179 1.94 1.15 22.91
CA GLY A 179 3.12 1.90 23.32
C GLY A 179 4.25 1.96 22.28
N ASP A 180 4.06 1.43 21.06
CA ASP A 180 5.00 1.60 19.97
C ASP A 180 4.36 2.29 18.75
N PHE A 181 5.16 2.94 17.89
CA PHE A 181 4.69 3.47 16.60
C PHE A 181 5.87 3.68 15.65
N TYR A 182 5.61 3.63 14.35
CA TYR A 182 6.61 3.95 13.34
C TYR A 182 6.62 5.44 13.00
N ARG A 183 7.70 6.12 13.38
CA ARG A 183 8.07 7.53 13.08
C ARG A 183 7.15 8.61 13.66
N ASN A 184 5.84 8.48 13.55
CA ASN A 184 4.87 9.49 13.98
C ASN A 184 3.50 8.88 14.27
N THR A 185 2.81 9.40 15.28
CA THR A 185 1.42 9.02 15.62
C THR A 185 0.37 9.68 14.72
N SER A 186 0.76 10.72 13.96
CA SER A 186 -0.03 11.26 12.88
C SER A 186 -0.02 10.31 11.68
N ALA A 187 -1.18 9.75 11.36
CA ALA A 187 -1.43 8.86 10.24
C ALA A 187 -0.77 9.29 8.91
N GLN A 188 -0.84 10.59 8.57
CA GLN A 188 -0.31 11.12 7.31
C GLN A 188 1.22 11.22 7.29
N ASN A 189 1.88 11.19 8.45
CA ASN A 189 3.32 11.39 8.61
C ASN A 189 4.06 10.13 9.10
N SER A 190 3.38 8.98 9.15
CA SER A 190 3.94 7.69 9.57
C SER A 190 4.58 6.94 8.37
N ALA A 191 4.05 5.78 8.00
CA ALA A 191 4.39 5.05 6.78
C ALA A 191 3.51 5.47 5.60
N SER A 192 3.98 5.27 4.37
CA SER A 192 3.16 5.40 3.15
C SER A 192 2.49 4.08 2.75
N PRO A 193 1.42 4.10 1.93
CA PRO A 193 0.77 2.88 1.41
C PRO A 193 1.72 1.92 0.70
N SER A 194 2.76 2.48 0.07
CA SER A 194 3.81 1.72 -0.59
C SER A 194 4.77 1.01 0.35
N GLN A 195 4.83 1.41 1.62
CA GLN A 195 5.63 0.73 2.64
C GLN A 195 4.84 -0.38 3.33
N THR A 196 3.55 -0.15 3.54
CA THR A 196 2.63 -1.08 4.21
C THR A 196 1.20 -0.75 3.79
N ILE A 197 0.40 -1.77 3.51
CA ILE A 197 -1.03 -1.60 3.26
C ILE A 197 -1.79 -1.14 4.51
N MET A 198 -1.17 -1.18 5.69
CA MET A 198 -1.74 -0.67 6.94
C MET A 198 -1.64 0.86 7.09
N SER A 199 -1.06 1.55 6.12
CA SER A 199 -0.94 3.01 6.13
C SER A 199 -2.28 3.71 5.89
N TYR A 200 -2.51 4.82 6.61
CA TYR A 200 -3.59 5.78 6.36
C TYR A 200 -3.14 7.01 5.56
N ALA A 201 -1.85 7.15 5.28
CA ALA A 201 -1.34 8.22 4.43
C ALA A 201 -1.93 8.09 3.02
N THR A 202 -2.22 9.22 2.38
CA THR A 202 -2.62 9.21 0.96
C THR A 202 -1.47 8.68 0.10
N PRO A 203 -1.70 7.71 -0.79
CA PRO A 203 -0.65 7.24 -1.68
C PRO A 203 -0.22 8.36 -2.62
N ASN A 204 1.07 8.40 -2.90
CA ASN A 204 1.57 9.24 -3.97
C ASN A 204 0.87 8.85 -5.29
N TRP A 205 0.41 9.86 -6.02
CA TRP A 205 -0.26 9.70 -7.32
C TRP A 205 -1.58 8.93 -7.26
N ASN A 206 -2.21 8.88 -6.08
CA ASN A 206 -3.48 8.19 -5.84
C ASN A 206 -3.46 6.70 -6.26
N THR A 207 -2.27 6.09 -6.32
CA THR A 207 -2.09 4.69 -6.74
C THR A 207 -2.01 3.80 -5.52
N TYR A 208 -3.05 3.01 -5.30
CA TYR A 208 -3.15 2.12 -4.16
C TYR A 208 -2.57 0.73 -4.49
N PRO A 209 -1.67 0.18 -3.66
CA PRO A 209 -1.20 -1.18 -3.86
C PRO A 209 -2.33 -2.20 -3.74
N THR A 210 -2.30 -3.22 -4.59
CA THR A 210 -3.34 -4.28 -4.61
C THR A 210 -2.84 -5.62 -4.06
N GLN A 211 -1.69 -5.58 -3.37
CA GLN A 211 -0.99 -6.71 -2.75
C GLN A 211 -0.37 -6.27 -1.42
N TYR A 212 -0.14 -7.21 -0.51
CA TYR A 212 0.64 -6.95 0.71
C TYR A 212 2.06 -6.53 0.34
N GLN A 213 2.57 -5.52 1.04
CA GLN A 213 3.93 -5.02 0.84
C GLN A 213 4.95 -5.86 1.58
N ALA A 214 6.23 -5.66 1.27
CA ALA A 214 7.32 -6.36 1.94
C ALA A 214 7.28 -6.25 3.48
N ASN A 215 6.97 -5.07 4.03
CA ASN A 215 6.88 -4.91 5.49
C ASN A 215 5.66 -5.66 6.07
N ASP A 216 4.53 -5.67 5.35
CA ASP A 216 3.34 -6.44 5.76
C ASP A 216 3.67 -7.93 5.78
N LEU A 217 4.27 -8.46 4.70
CA LEU A 217 4.63 -9.87 4.61
C LEU A 217 5.63 -10.27 5.71
N ASN A 218 6.60 -9.42 6.01
CA ASN A 218 7.54 -9.66 7.11
C ASN A 218 6.84 -9.69 8.47
N ALA A 219 5.90 -8.77 8.72
CA ALA A 219 5.09 -8.76 9.94
C ALA A 219 4.20 -10.00 10.05
N ILE A 220 3.52 -10.42 8.98
CA ILE A 220 2.71 -11.64 8.98
C ILE A 220 3.58 -12.89 9.18
N ILE A 221 4.77 -12.95 8.57
CA ILE A 221 5.74 -14.03 8.78
C ILE A 221 6.18 -14.09 10.25
N HIS A 222 6.47 -12.94 10.86
CA HIS A 222 6.83 -12.85 12.27
C HIS A 222 5.70 -13.37 13.17
N ALA A 223 4.46 -12.95 12.89
CA ALA A 223 3.27 -13.33 13.66
C ALA A 223 2.88 -14.82 13.57
N TRP A 224 3.02 -15.42 12.38
CA TRP A 224 2.44 -16.73 12.07
C TRP A 224 3.46 -17.85 11.81
N GLY A 225 4.74 -17.49 11.71
CA GLY A 225 5.83 -18.38 11.35
C GLY A 225 6.02 -18.47 9.84
N LYS A 226 7.29 -18.56 9.43
CA LYS A 226 7.69 -18.78 8.04
C LYS A 226 7.48 -20.24 7.66
N LYS A 227 6.88 -20.49 6.51
CA LYS A 227 6.76 -21.84 5.96
C LYS A 227 8.13 -22.39 5.58
N SER A 228 8.44 -23.62 6.00
CA SER A 228 9.78 -24.24 5.87
C SER A 228 10.17 -24.68 4.45
N SER A 229 9.48 -24.27 3.39
CA SER A 229 9.74 -24.78 2.04
C SER A 229 10.82 -23.99 1.28
N LYS A 230 11.60 -24.72 0.47
CA LYS A 230 12.66 -24.24 -0.46
C LYS A 230 12.21 -23.25 -1.55
N HIS A 231 11.06 -22.57 -1.39
CA HIS A 231 10.71 -21.48 -2.28
C HIS A 231 11.65 -20.31 -2.02
N LYS A 232 12.44 -19.93 -3.02
CA LYS A 232 13.32 -18.76 -2.98
C LYS A 232 12.48 -17.51 -2.68
N LEU A 233 12.38 -17.13 -1.41
CA LEU A 233 11.82 -15.85 -0.96
C LEU A 233 12.57 -14.65 -1.57
N ASN A 234 13.84 -14.86 -1.95
CA ASN A 234 14.75 -13.82 -2.41
C ASN A 234 14.34 -13.15 -3.72
N SER A 235 13.32 -13.63 -4.44
CA SER A 235 12.79 -12.95 -5.64
C SER A 235 11.53 -12.12 -5.40
N ILE A 236 10.88 -12.24 -4.24
CA ILE A 236 9.60 -11.58 -3.96
C ILE A 236 9.80 -10.33 -3.09
N ILE A 237 10.78 -10.38 -2.18
CA ILE A 237 11.20 -9.23 -1.37
C ILE A 237 12.58 -8.82 -1.88
N THR A 238 12.62 -8.13 -3.02
CA THR A 238 13.85 -7.43 -3.42
C THR A 238 13.87 -6.11 -2.69
N GLU A 239 15.01 -5.76 -2.08
CA GLU A 239 15.18 -4.39 -1.58
C GLU A 239 14.92 -3.43 -2.74
N PRO A 240 14.13 -2.37 -2.52
CA PRO A 240 13.76 -1.47 -3.60
C PRO A 240 15.03 -0.86 -4.18
N ILE A 241 15.24 -1.06 -5.47
CA ILE A 241 16.40 -0.53 -6.18
C ILE A 241 16.24 0.99 -6.20
N VAL A 242 17.24 1.74 -5.73
CA VAL A 242 17.26 3.19 -5.97
C VAL A 242 17.49 3.38 -7.46
N PRO A 243 16.60 4.09 -8.19
CA PRO A 243 16.77 4.27 -9.61
C PRO A 243 18.11 4.99 -9.81
N SER A 244 18.99 4.37 -10.59
CA SER A 244 20.28 4.95 -10.92
C SER A 244 20.20 5.57 -12.29
N LEU A 245 20.99 6.62 -12.45
CA LEU A 245 21.15 7.36 -13.68
C LEU A 245 22.46 6.98 -14.32
N ASN A 246 22.42 6.48 -15.55
CA ASN A 246 23.60 6.34 -16.37
C ASN A 246 23.76 7.64 -17.18
N LEU A 247 24.24 8.70 -16.52
CA LEU A 247 24.55 9.94 -17.22
C LEU A 247 25.88 9.77 -17.96
N ASN A 248 25.81 9.52 -19.27
CA ASN A 248 26.96 9.77 -20.15
C ASN A 248 27.18 11.28 -20.25
N ASP A 249 28.44 11.75 -20.35
CA ASP A 249 28.82 13.17 -20.40
C ASP A 249 28.06 14.00 -21.45
N LYS A 250 27.52 13.35 -22.49
CA LYS A 250 26.66 13.97 -23.52
C LYS A 250 25.34 14.52 -22.98
N ILE A 251 24.84 14.06 -21.84
CA ILE A 251 23.59 14.53 -21.19
C ILE A 251 23.87 15.72 -20.27
N ILE A 252 25.05 15.76 -19.65
CA ILE A 252 25.49 16.85 -18.76
C ILE A 252 25.64 18.17 -19.55
N ASN A 253 25.94 18.06 -20.84
CA ASN A 253 26.06 19.16 -21.81
C ASN A 253 25.06 18.99 -22.95
N ALA A 254 23.76 19.08 -22.64
CA ALA A 254 22.72 18.90 -23.64
C ALA A 254 22.67 20.10 -24.59
N LYS A 255 23.10 19.90 -25.85
CA LYS A 255 22.96 20.93 -26.89
C LYS A 255 21.49 21.09 -27.27
N LEU A 256 20.91 22.27 -27.03
CA LEU A 256 19.51 22.59 -27.40
C LEU A 256 19.21 22.37 -28.89
N ASN A 257 20.24 22.41 -29.73
CA ASN A 257 20.15 22.25 -31.17
C ASN A 257 20.12 20.76 -31.62
N ASN A 258 20.33 19.81 -30.70
CA ASN A 258 20.24 18.38 -30.96
C ASN A 258 18.88 17.81 -30.53
N LYS A 259 18.23 17.10 -31.45
CA LYS A 259 16.77 16.89 -31.46
C LYS A 259 16.17 16.04 -30.33
N ARG A 260 16.91 15.47 -29.38
CA ARG A 260 16.37 14.68 -28.25
C ARG A 260 17.39 14.61 -27.11
N ILE A 261 16.94 14.71 -25.86
CA ILE A 261 17.72 14.26 -24.69
C ILE A 261 17.24 12.86 -24.34
N ILE A 262 18.17 11.91 -24.35
CA ILE A 262 17.93 10.54 -23.93
C ILE A 262 18.51 10.41 -22.52
N ILE A 263 17.71 9.92 -21.60
CA ILE A 263 18.10 9.63 -20.23
C ILE A 263 17.78 8.17 -19.98
N ASP A 264 18.77 7.37 -19.63
CA ASP A 264 18.62 5.96 -19.32
C ASP A 264 19.21 5.61 -17.96
N GLY A 265 18.82 4.45 -17.46
CA GLY A 265 19.24 4.03 -16.14
C GLY A 265 18.73 2.64 -15.75
N LYS A 266 19.02 2.26 -14.51
CA LYS A 266 18.51 1.05 -13.88
C LYS A 266 17.50 1.40 -12.80
N ALA A 267 16.52 0.53 -12.65
CA ALA A 267 15.42 0.62 -11.71
C ALA A 267 14.99 -0.77 -11.24
N SER A 268 14.02 -0.84 -10.33
CA SER A 268 13.38 -2.13 -10.05
C SER A 268 12.72 -2.69 -11.33
N PRO A 269 12.77 -4.01 -11.57
CA PRO A 269 12.09 -4.64 -12.70
C PRO A 269 10.63 -4.23 -12.80
N ASN A 270 10.19 -3.79 -13.97
CA ASN A 270 8.83 -3.32 -14.22
C ASN A 270 8.39 -2.16 -13.29
N ALA A 271 9.32 -1.32 -12.83
CA ALA A 271 8.96 -0.10 -12.12
C ALA A 271 8.41 0.97 -13.07
N VAL A 272 7.49 1.79 -12.58
CA VAL A 272 7.09 3.05 -13.23
C VAL A 272 8.10 4.11 -12.84
N ILE A 273 8.91 4.55 -13.80
CA ILE A 273 9.87 5.64 -13.67
C ILE A 273 9.19 6.94 -14.02
N ARG A 274 9.38 7.92 -13.15
CA ARG A 274 8.82 9.24 -13.25
C ARG A 274 9.95 10.24 -13.18
N ALA A 275 10.17 10.95 -14.28
CA ALA A 275 11.20 11.97 -14.35
C ALA A 275 10.58 13.35 -14.46
N LYS A 276 11.20 14.31 -13.76
CA LYS A 276 10.86 15.73 -13.83
C LYS A 276 12.11 16.54 -14.06
N ILE A 277 12.06 17.38 -15.09
CA ILE A 277 13.01 18.46 -15.28
C ILE A 277 12.24 19.74 -14.98
N TRP A 278 12.73 20.53 -14.02
CA TRP A 278 12.15 21.82 -13.63
C TRP A 278 10.73 21.74 -13.00
N THR A 279 9.79 22.63 -13.36
CA THR A 279 8.40 22.72 -12.89
C THR A 279 7.39 22.07 -13.85
N ASN A 280 7.86 21.47 -14.94
CA ASN A 280 6.98 20.81 -15.91
C ASN A 280 6.42 19.48 -15.36
N ALA A 281 5.38 18.99 -16.02
CA ALA A 281 4.73 17.73 -15.69
C ALA A 281 5.73 16.57 -15.81
N PHE A 282 5.59 15.63 -14.89
CA PHE A 282 6.32 14.38 -14.89
C PHE A 282 6.07 13.58 -16.18
N LYS A 283 7.12 12.94 -16.69
CA LYS A 283 6.99 11.92 -17.74
C LYS A 283 7.16 10.54 -17.15
N ASP A 284 6.16 9.70 -17.38
CA ASP A 284 6.14 8.32 -16.91
C ASP A 284 6.69 7.36 -17.98
N ARG A 285 7.49 6.40 -17.52
CA ARG A 285 8.11 5.34 -18.32
C ARG A 285 8.11 4.04 -17.54
N GLN A 286 7.82 2.94 -18.20
CA GLN A 286 7.91 1.62 -17.61
C GLN A 286 9.34 1.08 -17.79
N ALA A 287 9.98 0.65 -16.70
CA ALA A 287 11.22 -0.11 -16.78
C ALA A 287 10.98 -1.52 -17.32
N SER A 288 11.99 -2.11 -17.96
CA SER A 288 11.96 -3.48 -18.46
C SER A 288 11.87 -4.50 -17.33
N ASN A 289 11.68 -5.77 -17.69
CA ASN A 289 11.78 -6.89 -16.76
C ASN A 289 13.20 -7.09 -16.17
N GLN A 290 14.21 -6.42 -16.74
CA GLN A 290 15.59 -6.38 -16.26
C GLN A 290 15.92 -5.06 -15.54
N GLY A 291 14.92 -4.19 -15.35
CA GLY A 291 15.08 -2.90 -14.68
C GLY A 291 15.64 -1.79 -15.57
N ASP A 292 15.83 -2.02 -16.87
CA ASP A 292 16.29 -1.00 -17.80
C ASP A 292 15.18 -0.03 -18.15
N TRP A 293 15.47 1.28 -18.10
CA TRP A 293 14.51 2.28 -18.51
C TRP A 293 15.17 3.36 -19.37
N THR A 294 14.37 3.97 -20.24
CA THR A 294 14.80 5.07 -21.10
C THR A 294 13.70 6.10 -21.22
N LEU A 295 14.06 7.35 -20.95
CA LEU A 295 13.24 8.52 -21.16
C LEU A 295 13.82 9.33 -22.32
N VAL A 296 12.93 9.75 -23.21
CA VAL A 296 13.28 10.64 -24.32
C VAL A 296 12.54 11.94 -24.10
N ILE A 297 13.28 13.01 -23.82
CA ILE A 297 12.79 14.38 -23.76
C ILE A 297 12.99 14.98 -25.14
N LYS A 298 11.90 15.43 -25.73
CA LYS A 298 11.89 16.00 -27.07
C LYS A 298 12.01 17.54 -26.98
N PRO A 299 12.40 18.23 -28.06
CA PRO A 299 12.62 19.67 -28.05
C PRO A 299 11.35 20.44 -27.67
N GLU A 300 10.17 19.95 -28.04
CA GLU A 300 8.88 20.54 -27.65
C GLU A 300 8.66 20.56 -26.12
N ASP A 301 9.27 19.64 -25.38
CA ASP A 301 9.20 19.59 -23.92
C ASP A 301 10.12 20.62 -23.24
N LEU A 302 11.05 21.19 -24.02
CA LEU A 302 12.09 22.12 -23.58
C LEU A 302 11.81 23.56 -24.03
N THR A 303 10.60 23.86 -24.51
CA THR A 303 10.22 25.18 -25.05
C THR A 303 10.40 26.35 -24.08
N LYS A 304 10.53 26.09 -22.78
CA LYS A 304 10.80 27.09 -21.73
C LYS A 304 12.24 27.04 -21.17
N ALA A 305 13.08 26.14 -21.69
CA ALA A 305 14.47 26.03 -21.27
C ALA A 305 15.30 27.18 -21.86
N LYS A 306 16.21 27.74 -21.07
CA LYS A 306 17.14 28.80 -21.46
C LYS A 306 18.52 28.17 -21.64
N VAL A 307 19.17 28.51 -22.75
CA VAL A 307 20.60 28.21 -22.98
C VAL A 307 21.40 28.79 -21.82
N GLY A 308 22.37 28.04 -21.30
CA GLY A 308 23.25 28.43 -20.20
C GLY A 308 22.63 28.35 -18.80
N ALA A 309 21.38 27.89 -18.66
CA ALA A 309 20.76 27.68 -17.35
C ALA A 309 20.97 26.25 -16.85
N ASN A 310 21.09 26.13 -15.52
CA ASN A 310 21.21 24.86 -14.80
C ASN A 310 19.81 24.40 -14.38
N TYR A 311 19.48 23.14 -14.66
CA TYR A 311 18.20 22.54 -14.32
C TYR A 311 18.39 21.32 -13.45
N THR A 312 17.51 21.15 -12.47
CA THR A 312 17.50 19.93 -11.64
C THR A 312 16.57 18.89 -12.26
N LEU A 313 17.13 17.72 -12.52
CA LEU A 313 16.44 16.48 -12.86
C LEU A 313 16.13 15.71 -11.58
N TYR A 314 14.85 15.43 -11.37
CA TYR A 314 14.37 14.52 -10.35
C TYR A 314 13.91 13.23 -11.00
N ILE A 315 14.32 12.09 -10.46
CA ILE A 315 13.82 10.78 -10.86
C ILE A 315 13.27 10.07 -9.65
N GLU A 316 12.06 9.59 -9.83
CA GLU A 316 11.37 8.70 -8.92
C GLU A 316 11.09 7.41 -9.69
N GLN A 317 11.14 6.26 -9.04
CA GLN A 317 10.52 5.06 -9.56
C GLN A 317 9.45 4.61 -8.59
N MET A 318 8.48 3.85 -9.06
CA MET A 318 7.55 3.07 -8.26
C MET A 318 7.70 1.62 -8.71
N ASP A 319 8.22 0.74 -7.86
CA ASP A 319 8.35 -0.67 -8.22
C ASP A 319 7.00 -1.40 -8.25
N THR A 320 7.01 -2.69 -8.59
CA THR A 320 5.78 -3.50 -8.68
C THR A 320 5.06 -3.70 -7.35
N ALA A 321 5.76 -3.52 -6.22
CA ALA A 321 5.14 -3.50 -4.91
C ALA A 321 4.46 -2.13 -4.65
N GLY A 322 4.93 -1.08 -5.32
CA GLY A 322 4.45 0.29 -5.18
C GLY A 322 5.46 1.17 -4.46
N ILE A 323 6.64 0.65 -4.10
CA ILE A 323 7.68 1.36 -3.35
C ILE A 323 8.27 2.46 -4.22
N ILE A 324 8.22 3.70 -3.70
CA ILE A 324 8.70 4.88 -4.43
C ILE A 324 10.10 5.27 -4.01
N THR A 325 11.12 4.79 -4.72
CA THR A 325 12.51 5.23 -4.53
C THR A 325 12.83 6.44 -5.40
N ARG A 326 13.71 7.31 -4.89
CA ARG A 326 14.16 8.53 -5.58
C ARG A 326 15.65 8.44 -5.83
N ALA A 327 16.07 8.79 -7.04
CA ALA A 327 17.48 9.05 -7.31
C ALA A 327 17.90 10.35 -6.61
N GLU A 328 19.20 10.50 -6.36
CA GLU A 328 19.74 11.82 -6.01
C GLU A 328 19.41 12.80 -7.16
N PRO A 329 19.04 14.06 -6.87
CA PRO A 329 18.79 15.03 -7.91
C PRO A 329 20.06 15.32 -8.71
N HIS A 330 19.96 15.37 -10.03
CA HIS A 330 21.09 15.69 -10.90
C HIS A 330 20.93 17.05 -11.55
N THR A 331 22.02 17.79 -11.68
CA THR A 331 22.03 19.06 -12.43
C THR A 331 22.37 18.81 -13.89
N ILE A 332 21.53 19.32 -14.78
CA ILE A 332 21.71 19.32 -16.24
C ILE A 332 21.97 20.76 -16.68
N ASN A 333 23.03 20.96 -17.45
CA ASN A 333 23.33 22.25 -18.07
C ASN A 333 22.99 22.17 -19.55
N PHE A 334 22.13 23.07 -20.02
CA PHE A 334 21.87 23.20 -21.46
C PHE A 334 22.89 24.17 -22.05
N ILE A 335 23.72 23.69 -22.98
CA ILE A 335 24.78 24.47 -23.63
C ILE A 335 24.36 24.86 -25.06
#